data_AF-A0A2B5Y2H4-F1
#
_entry.id   AF-A0A2B5Y2H4-F1
#
_cell.length_a   1.000
_cell.length_b   1.000
_cell.length_c   1.000
_cell.angle_alpha   90.00
_cell.angle_beta   90.00
_cell.angle_gamma   90.00
#
_symmetry.space_group_name_H-M   'P 1'
#
loop_
_entity.id
_entity.type
_entity.pdbx_description
1 polymer ?
#
loop_
_entity_poly.entity_id
_entity_poly.type
_entity_poly.pdbx_seq_one_letter_code
_entity_poly.pdbx_strand_id
1 'polypeptide(L)' 'MEKVLTNYKHYLKNWRFIFICILPAVALLYTFDVIFELLFHQNFYLSNLIIAIILILIFINVKDKFRIKG' A
#
# COMPACT_ATOMS: atom_id res chain seq x y z
N MET A 1 23.11 -23.65 9.54
CA MET A 1 22.82 -22.37 8.87
C MET A 1 21.63 -22.45 7.91
N GLU A 2 21.40 -23.58 7.23
CA GLU A 2 20.26 -23.76 6.30
C GLU A 2 18.88 -23.50 6.92
N LYS A 3 18.63 -23.96 8.16
CA LYS A 3 17.38 -23.72 8.90
C LYS A 3 17.09 -22.24 9.18
N VAL A 4 18.13 -21.41 9.33
CA VAL A 4 17.98 -19.96 9.57
C VAL A 4 17.58 -19.25 8.27
N LEU A 5 18.17 -19.69 7.15
CA LEU A 5 17.88 -19.16 5.83
C LEU A 5 16.44 -19.49 5.37
N THR A 6 15.95 -20.69 5.65
CA THR A 6 14.57 -21.09 5.33
C THR A 6 13.54 -20.34 6.16
N ASN A 7 13.78 -20.16 7.47
CA ASN A 7 12.93 -19.32 8.30
C ASN A 7 12.89 -17.87 7.80
N TYR A 8 14.06 -17.29 7.49
CA TYR A 8 14.13 -15.92 6.96
C TYR A 8 13.32 -15.76 5.66
N LYS A 9 13.42 -16.71 4.74
CA LYS A 9 12.65 -16.72 3.49
C LYS A 9 11.13 -16.81 3.74
N HIS A 10 10.73 -17.59 4.74
CA HIS A 10 9.32 -17.73 5.15
C HIS A 10 8.78 -16.41 5.75
N TYR A 11 9.54 -15.77 6.64
CA TYR A 11 9.17 -14.47 7.21
C TYR A 11 9.07 -13.39 6.14
N LEU A 12 10.03 -13.30 5.22
CA LEU A 12 9.98 -12.35 4.10
C LEU A 12 8.74 -12.52 3.21
N LYS A 13 8.34 -13.77 2.96
CA LYS A 13 7.12 -14.07 2.20
C LYS A 13 5.87 -13.59 2.96
N ASN A 14 5.83 -13.78 4.28
CA ASN A 14 4.73 -13.33 5.13
C ASN A 14 4.65 -11.79 5.21
N TRP A 15 5.79 -11.11 5.38
CA TRP A 15 5.88 -9.65 5.40
C TRP A 15 5.41 -9.03 4.09
N ARG A 16 5.76 -9.63 2.95
CA ARG A 16 5.24 -9.20 1.63
C ARG A 16 3.72 -9.32 1.54
N PHE A 17 3.14 -10.39 2.07
CA PHE A 17 1.70 -10.59 2.08
C PHE A 17 0.99 -9.54 2.96
N ILE A 18 1.49 -9.33 4.18
CA ILE A 18 0.98 -8.31 5.09
C ILE A 18 1.04 -6.92 4.44
N PHE A 19 2.15 -6.59 3.76
CA PHE A 19 2.30 -5.33 3.06
C PHE A 19 1.25 -5.14 1.95
N ILE A 20 0.98 -6.16 1.14
CA ILE A 20 -0.06 -6.11 0.10
C ILE A 20 -1.45 -5.90 0.69
N CYS A 21 -1.73 -6.47 1.87
CA CYS A 21 -3.01 -6.31 2.54
C CYS A 21 -3.18 -4.92 3.18
N ILE A 22 -2.12 -4.36 3.76
CA ILE A 22 -2.17 -3.07 4.47
C ILE A 22 -2.13 -1.88 3.49
N LEU A 23 -1.32 -1.96 2.45
CA LEU A 23 -1.13 -0.88 1.48
C LEU A 23 -2.45 -0.32 0.89
N PRO A 24 -3.41 -1.13 0.42
CA PRO A 24 -4.68 -0.62 -0.09
C PRO A 24 -5.55 0.03 0.99
N ALA A 25 -5.49 -0.44 2.25
CA ALA A 25 -6.20 0.21 3.35
C ALA A 25 -5.64 1.61 3.63
N VAL A 26 -4.32 1.76 3.62
CA VAL A 26 -3.67 3.08 3.80
C VAL A 26 -3.97 4.00 2.62
N ALA A 27 -3.94 3.49 1.38
CA ALA A 27 -4.30 4.27 0.20
C ALA A 27 -5.75 4.78 0.26
N LEU A 28 -6.69 3.94 0.73
CA LEU A 28 -8.07 4.32 0.93
C LEU A 28 -8.22 5.45 1.96
N LEU A 29 -7.52 5.37 3.10
CA LEU A 29 -7.58 6.42 4.13
C LEU A 29 -7.18 7.79 3.58
N TYR A 30 -6.03 7.89 2.90
CA TYR A 30 -5.58 9.15 2.29
C TYR A 30 -6.53 9.64 1.20
N THR A 31 -7.16 8.72 0.46
CA THR A 31 -8.15 9.09 -0.56
C THR A 31 -9.43 9.63 0.09
N PHE A 32 -9.85 9.04 1.21
CA PHE A 32 -10.96 9.54 2.01
C PHE A 32 -10.67 10.94 2.55
N ASP A 33 -9.49 11.18 3.12
CA ASP A 33 -9.11 12.52 3.61
C ASP A 33 -9.21 13.58 2.50
N VAL A 34 -8.66 13.29 1.33
CA VAL A 34 -8.75 14.18 0.15
C VAL A 34 -10.20 14.42 -0.29
N ILE A 35 -11.03 13.36 -0.30
CA ILE A 35 -12.45 13.45 -0.67
C ILE A 35 -13.20 14.34 0.33
N PHE A 36 -12.97 14.16 1.63
CA PHE A 36 -13.59 14.98 2.68
C PHE A 36 -13.12 16.43 2.63
N GLU A 37 -11.83 16.67 2.41
CA GLU A 37 -11.27 18.01 2.23
C GLU A 37 -11.97 18.75 1.08
N LEU A 38 -12.20 18.07 -0.04
CA LEU A 38 -12.88 18.63 -1.21
C LEU A 38 -14.39 18.81 -1.01
N LEU A 39 -15.09 17.83 -0.43
CA LEU A 39 -16.56 17.86 -0.25
C LEU A 39 -17.01 18.85 0.81
N PHE A 40 -16.25 18.98 1.90
CA PHE A 40 -16.64 19.80 3.05
C PHE A 40 -15.90 21.14 3.10
N HIS A 41 -15.22 21.53 2.01
CA HIS A 41 -14.43 22.76 1.92
C HIS A 41 -13.48 22.97 3.11
N GLN A 42 -12.88 21.88 3.61
CA GLN A 42 -11.88 21.97 4.66
C GLN A 42 -10.55 22.46 4.07
N ASN A 43 -9.57 22.71 4.94
CA ASN A 43 -8.22 23.05 4.50
C ASN A 43 -7.67 21.92 3.63
N PHE A 44 -7.55 22.20 2.35
CA PHE A 44 -7.07 21.24 1.38
C PHE A 44 -5.55 21.11 1.45
N TYR A 45 -5.07 19.92 1.81
CA TYR A 45 -3.65 19.62 1.89
C TYR A 45 -3.22 18.91 0.61
N LEU A 46 -2.54 19.65 -0.28
CA LEU A 46 -1.96 19.09 -1.51
C LEU A 46 -1.06 17.87 -1.22
N SER A 47 -0.41 17.85 -0.06
CA SER A 47 0.38 16.70 0.40
C SER A 47 -0.44 15.42 0.52
N ASN A 48 -1.69 15.49 1.02
CA ASN A 48 -2.56 14.33 1.17
C ASN A 48 -2.94 13.76 -0.19
N LEU A 49 -3.21 14.63 -1.18
CA LEU A 49 -3.45 14.23 -2.56
C LEU A 49 -2.22 13.55 -3.18
N ILE A 50 -1.03 14.14 -3.03
CA ILE A 50 0.22 13.58 -3.55
C ILE A 50 0.49 12.20 -2.94
N ILE A 51 0.30 12.05 -1.62
CA ILE A 51 0.50 10.78 -0.93
C ILE A 51 -0.52 9.73 -1.41
N ALA A 52 -1.79 10.09 -1.57
CA ALA A 52 -2.82 9.19 -2.10
C ALA A 52 -2.42 8.66 -3.49
N ILE A 53 -1.99 9.53 -4.39
CA ILE A 53 -1.56 9.16 -5.75
C ILE A 53 -0.36 8.22 -5.72
N ILE A 54 0.67 8.53 -4.90
CA ILE A 54 1.87 7.69 -4.76
C ILE A 54 1.49 6.30 -4.24
N LEU A 55 0.63 6.22 -3.22
CA LEU A 55 0.19 4.95 -2.65
C LEU A 55 -0.58 4.09 -3.67
N ILE A 56 -1.43 4.70 -4.47
CA ILE A 56 -2.16 4.03 -5.56
C ILE A 56 -1.19 3.50 -6.62
N LEU A 57 -0.21 4.30 -7.04
CA LEU A 57 0.80 3.87 -8.02
C LEU A 57 1.66 2.71 -7.49
N ILE A 58 2.08 2.77 -6.23
CA ILE A 58 2.80 1.68 -5.58
C ILE A 58 1.91 0.44 -5.53
N PHE A 59 0.63 0.58 -5.16
CA PHE A 59 -0.30 -0.54 -5.11
C PHE A 59 -0.48 -1.20 -6.48
N ILE A 60 -0.65 -0.43 -7.56
CA ILE A 60 -0.77 -0.99 -8.92
C ILE A 60 0.51 -1.74 -9.31
N ASN A 61 1.69 -1.14 -9.11
CA ASN A 61 2.98 -1.76 -9.41
C ASN A 61 3.23 -3.05 -8.61
N VAL A 62 2.88 -3.03 -7.33
CA VAL A 62 2.98 -4.17 -6.41
C VAL A 62 2.00 -5.25 -6.86
N LYS A 63 0.72 -4.92 -7.04
CA LYS A 63 -0.32 -5.85 -7.50
C LYS A 63 0.09 -6.56 -8.80
N ASP A 64 0.65 -5.84 -9.77
CA ASP A 64 1.09 -6.45 -11.03
C ASP A 64 2.31 -7.36 -10.85
N LYS A 65 3.24 -7.05 -9.95
CA LYS A 65 4.32 -7.98 -9.58
C LYS A 65 3.83 -9.21 -8.80
N PHE A 66 2.71 -9.10 -8.09
CA PHE A 66 2.11 -10.17 -7.31
C PHE A 66 1.00 -10.93 -8.04
N ARG A 67 0.63 -10.54 -9.27
CA ARG A 67 -0.06 -11.41 -10.23
C ARG A 67 0.88 -12.55 -10.59
N ILE A 68 0.89 -13.55 -9.71
CA ILE A 68 1.36 -14.90 -10.01
C ILE A 68 0.66 -15.27 -11.32
N LYS A 69 1.43 -15.48 -12.39
CA LYS A 69 0.96 -16.22 -13.55
C LYS A 69 0.43 -17.54 -12.99
N GLY A 70 -0.89 -17.69 -12.93
CA GLY A 70 -1.53 -18.98 -12.71
C GLY A 70 -1.06 -19.97 -13.77
#